data_AF-A0A9P0C624-F1
#
_entry.id   AF-A0A9P0C624-F1
#
_cell.length_a   1.000
_cell.length_b   1.000
_cell.length_c   1.000
_cell.angle_alpha   90.00
_cell.angle_beta   90.00
_cell.angle_gamma   90.00
#
_symmetry.space_group_name_H-M   'P 1'
#
loop_
_entity.id
_entity.type
_entity.pdbx_description
1 polymer ?
#
loop_
_entity_poly.entity_id
_entity_poly.type
_entity_poly.pdbx_seq_one_letter_code
_entity_poly.pdbx_strand_id
1 'polypeptide(L)'
;MLQLVITLALAATMAQCEEEVMKNLTTVTWAHAVNDKAYLEKALASDVSMLEADIVLGHITGKDGPPIPVMAHPPATTSDLSLSEFLSTVKQHNNLNSKQKGVKLDFKSIEAFEKAQPIIAPYSKPEVRAGIASNSQPVLLDLLRETAYLNSSMTVWSSEGDFVEVDRLRALLLTVGLERSYLDVPKDLADRLHLPPAANVKN
;
A
#
# COMPACT_ATOMS: atom_id res chain seq x y z
N MET A 1 49.07 -25.71 18.07
CA MET A 1 48.67 -25.42 19.47
C MET A 1 48.45 -23.92 19.58
N LEU A 2 47.25 -23.50 19.99
CA LEU A 2 46.81 -22.16 20.46
C LEU A 2 46.87 -20.97 19.45
N GLN A 3 45.72 -20.47 18.96
CA GLN A 3 44.80 -19.42 19.50
C GLN A 3 45.28 -17.98 19.21
N LEU A 4 44.60 -17.23 18.33
CA LEU A 4 43.50 -16.25 18.61
C LEU A 4 43.95 -15.23 19.69
N VAL A 5 43.93 -13.91 19.48
CA VAL A 5 42.76 -13.03 19.68
C VAL A 5 43.17 -11.62 19.23
N ILE A 6 42.35 -10.94 18.40
CA ILE A 6 42.29 -9.48 18.41
C ILE A 6 40.89 -9.10 18.90
N THR A 7 40.90 -8.47 20.06
CA THR A 7 39.78 -8.04 20.88
C THR A 7 39.08 -6.88 20.19
N LEU A 8 37.78 -7.03 19.88
CA LEU A 8 36.89 -5.92 19.57
C LEU A 8 36.15 -5.55 20.87
N ALA A 9 36.40 -4.34 21.39
CA ALA A 9 35.63 -3.74 22.49
C ALA A 9 35.20 -2.35 21.99
N LEU A 10 33.89 -2.09 21.79
CA LEU A 10 32.95 -1.48 22.76
C LEU A 10 33.46 -0.09 23.22
N ALA A 11 32.75 1.03 23.15
CA ALA A 11 31.31 1.28 23.07
C ALA A 11 31.03 2.78 22.79
N ALA A 12 29.85 3.07 22.23
CA ALA A 12 28.99 4.26 22.44
C ALA A 12 28.02 4.29 21.24
N THR A 13 26.68 4.29 21.34
CA THR A 13 25.80 4.82 22.40
C THR A 13 24.45 4.12 22.27
N MET A 14 23.84 3.79 23.41
CA MET A 14 22.45 3.34 23.52
C MET A 14 21.49 4.51 23.25
N ALA A 15 20.44 4.31 22.44
CA ALA A 15 19.09 4.87 22.66
C ALA A 15 18.10 4.34 21.59
N GLN A 16 16.88 4.08 22.03
CA GLN A 16 15.72 3.46 21.38
C GLN A 16 15.39 3.80 19.90
N CYS A 17 14.89 2.79 19.17
CA CYS A 17 13.52 2.67 18.63
C CYS A 17 13.49 1.46 17.67
N GLU A 18 12.61 0.48 17.71
CA GLU A 18 11.45 0.18 18.55
C GLU A 18 11.17 -1.32 18.31
N GLU A 19 10.80 -2.05 19.36
CA GLU A 19 9.88 -3.20 19.29
C GLU A 19 8.75 -2.84 18.31
N GLU A 20 8.17 -3.76 17.53
CA GLU A 20 6.95 -3.47 16.76
C GLU A 20 5.81 -3.14 17.75
N VAL A 21 5.85 -1.92 18.29
CA VAL A 21 4.78 -1.23 18.99
C VAL A 21 3.62 -1.39 18.04
N MET A 22 2.50 -1.94 18.50
CA MET A 22 1.23 -1.83 17.77
C MET A 22 1.16 -0.40 17.25
N LYS A 23 1.37 -0.24 15.93
CA LYS A 23 1.66 1.03 15.29
C LYS A 23 0.61 2.00 15.78
N ASN A 24 0.99 2.95 16.65
CA ASN A 24 -0.02 3.78 17.29
C ASN A 24 -0.60 4.68 16.20
N LEU A 25 -1.73 4.27 15.64
CA LEU A 25 -2.31 4.91 14.46
C LEU A 25 -2.74 6.36 14.74
N THR A 26 -2.82 6.76 16.02
CA THR A 26 -3.04 8.17 16.39
C THR A 26 -1.87 9.08 16.05
N THR A 27 -0.70 8.52 15.72
CA THR A 27 0.50 9.27 15.29
C THR A 27 0.55 9.50 13.78
N VAL A 28 -0.35 8.88 13.01
CA VAL A 28 -0.48 9.10 11.57
C VAL A 28 -0.92 10.54 11.34
N THR A 29 -0.09 11.30 10.62
CA THR A 29 -0.35 12.70 10.28
C THR A 29 -0.89 12.81 8.86
N TRP A 30 -1.79 13.77 8.65
CA TRP A 30 -2.57 13.90 7.42
C TRP A 30 -2.39 15.29 6.81
N ALA A 31 -2.16 15.34 5.50
CA ALA A 31 -2.49 16.50 4.70
C ALA A 31 -3.90 16.30 4.14
N HIS A 32 -4.81 17.19 4.49
CA HIS A 32 -6.21 17.16 4.07
C HIS A 32 -6.43 18.05 2.84
N ALA A 33 -7.37 17.67 1.98
CA ALA A 33 -7.77 18.42 0.79
C ALA A 33 -6.60 18.77 -0.14
N VAL A 34 -5.76 17.79 -0.45
CA VAL A 34 -4.60 17.93 -1.35
C VAL A 34 -5.08 17.99 -2.81
N ASN A 35 -5.74 19.11 -3.15
CA ASN A 35 -6.56 19.25 -4.33
C ASN A 35 -5.92 20.04 -5.50
N ASP A 36 -4.66 20.44 -5.36
CA ASP A 36 -3.93 21.18 -6.39
C ASP A 36 -2.45 20.80 -6.42
N LYS A 37 -1.77 21.09 -7.53
CA LYS A 37 -0.36 20.72 -7.71
C LYS A 37 0.56 21.34 -6.66
N ALA A 38 0.36 22.63 -6.37
CA ALA A 38 1.23 23.37 -5.47
C ALA A 38 1.15 22.82 -4.04
N TYR A 39 -0.03 22.38 -3.60
CA TYR A 39 -0.21 21.77 -2.31
C TYR A 39 0.25 20.32 -2.28
N LEU A 40 0.05 19.54 -3.35
CA LEU A 40 0.62 18.19 -3.48
C LEU A 40 2.14 18.22 -3.32
N GLU A 41 2.84 19.14 -3.99
CA GLU A 41 4.30 19.29 -3.86
C GLU A 41 4.73 19.57 -2.42
N LYS A 42 4.04 20.49 -1.73
CA LYS A 42 4.31 20.80 -0.32
C LYS A 42 4.05 19.61 0.59
N ALA A 43 2.96 18.89 0.39
CA ALA A 43 2.58 17.76 1.22
C ALA A 43 3.57 16.58 1.05
N LEU A 44 4.02 16.32 -0.18
CA LEU A 44 5.06 15.33 -0.49
C LEU A 44 6.39 15.68 0.17
N ALA A 45 6.79 16.95 0.15
CA ALA A 45 8.04 17.41 0.77
C ALA A 45 8.00 17.47 2.31
N SER A 46 6.81 17.40 2.92
CA SER A 46 6.63 17.50 4.36
C SER A 46 6.81 16.16 5.09
N ASP A 47 6.67 16.17 6.41
CA ASP A 47 6.73 14.96 7.23
C ASP A 47 5.39 14.20 7.37
N VAL A 48 4.31 14.64 6.70
CA VAL A 48 2.99 13.98 6.80
C VAL A 48 3.05 12.52 6.34
N SER A 49 2.25 11.67 6.95
CA SER A 49 2.17 10.24 6.62
C SER A 49 1.19 9.94 5.49
N MET A 50 0.04 10.64 5.48
CA MET A 50 -1.08 10.38 4.57
C MET A 50 -1.48 11.63 3.80
N LEU A 51 -1.84 11.44 2.54
CA LEU A 51 -2.46 12.46 1.68
C LEU A 51 -3.92 12.10 1.49
N GLU A 52 -4.81 13.01 1.88
CA GLU A 52 -6.23 12.92 1.60
C GLU A 52 -6.58 13.96 0.54
N ALA A 53 -7.31 13.53 -0.50
CA ALA A 53 -7.72 14.39 -1.60
C ALA A 53 -9.14 14.07 -2.04
N ASP A 54 -9.88 15.14 -2.33
CA ASP A 54 -11.26 15.09 -2.77
C ASP A 54 -11.33 14.85 -4.28
N ILE A 55 -12.25 14.00 -4.73
CA ILE A 55 -12.40 13.68 -6.15
C ILE A 55 -13.81 14.03 -6.62
N VAL A 56 -13.86 14.85 -7.66
CA VAL A 56 -15.08 15.18 -8.41
C VAL A 56 -14.90 14.82 -9.88
N LEU A 57 -16.02 14.60 -10.56
CA LEU A 57 -16.05 14.50 -12.02
C LEU A 57 -16.10 15.93 -12.61
N GLY A 58 -15.03 16.34 -13.29
CA GLY A 58 -14.81 17.75 -13.64
C GLY A 58 -13.79 17.95 -14.76
N HIS A 59 -13.20 19.13 -14.86
CA HIS A 59 -12.26 19.48 -15.95
C HIS A 59 -10.91 19.95 -15.40
N ILE A 60 -9.85 19.76 -16.21
CA ILE A 60 -8.58 20.44 -15.94
C ILE A 60 -8.71 21.89 -16.36
N THR A 61 -8.26 22.81 -15.49
CA THR A 61 -8.32 24.25 -15.73
C THR A 61 -7.74 24.60 -17.10
N GLY A 62 -8.54 25.28 -17.92
CA GLY A 62 -8.13 25.72 -19.26
C GLY A 62 -8.02 24.61 -20.32
N LYS A 63 -8.56 23.40 -20.06
CA LYS A 63 -8.64 22.32 -21.04
C LYS A 63 -10.09 21.96 -21.36
N ASP A 64 -10.38 21.87 -22.65
CA ASP A 64 -11.64 21.33 -23.15
C ASP A 64 -11.61 19.80 -23.20
N GLY A 65 -12.79 19.17 -23.12
CA GLY A 65 -12.94 17.73 -23.23
C GLY A 65 -14.10 17.20 -22.39
N PRO A 66 -14.32 15.86 -22.40
CA PRO A 66 -15.26 15.25 -21.48
C PRO A 66 -14.76 15.39 -20.03
N PRO A 67 -15.66 15.40 -19.04
CA PRO A 67 -15.25 15.50 -17.66
C PRO A 67 -14.52 14.23 -17.22
N ILE A 68 -13.48 14.40 -16.41
CA ILE A 68 -12.62 13.34 -15.85
C ILE A 68 -12.54 13.48 -14.33
N PRO A 69 -12.12 12.44 -13.60
CA PRO A 69 -11.82 12.57 -12.18
C PRO A 69 -10.67 13.56 -11.94
N VAL A 70 -10.96 14.65 -11.22
CA VAL A 70 -10.01 15.70 -10.85
C VAL A 70 -10.00 15.88 -9.34
N MET A 71 -8.86 16.34 -8.81
CA MET A 71 -8.68 16.60 -7.39
C MET A 71 -9.35 17.93 -7.04
N ALA A 72 -10.57 17.91 -6.49
CA ALA A 72 -11.32 19.11 -6.11
C ALA A 72 -12.46 18.79 -5.15
N HIS A 73 -12.85 19.78 -4.35
CA HIS A 73 -13.98 19.71 -3.43
C HIS A 73 -15.15 20.57 -3.94
N PRO A 74 -16.41 20.08 -3.89
CA PRO A 74 -17.58 20.88 -4.25
C PRO A 74 -17.64 22.23 -3.51
N PRO A 75 -18.10 23.31 -4.15
CA PRO A 75 -18.73 23.35 -5.48
C PRO A 75 -17.74 23.40 -6.65
N ALA A 76 -16.43 23.34 -6.41
CA ALA A 76 -15.45 23.35 -7.49
C ALA A 76 -15.55 22.06 -8.32
N THR A 77 -15.57 22.23 -9.64
CA THR A 77 -15.57 21.13 -10.63
C THR A 77 -14.38 21.24 -11.58
N THR A 78 -13.40 22.06 -11.22
CA THR A 78 -12.17 22.26 -11.99
C THR A 78 -10.97 22.24 -11.06
N SER A 79 -9.87 21.65 -11.53
CA SER A 79 -8.59 21.62 -10.82
C SER A 79 -7.44 21.74 -11.81
N ASP A 80 -6.25 22.12 -11.37
CA ASP A 80 -5.03 21.95 -12.18
C ASP A 80 -4.50 20.51 -12.12
N LEU A 81 -5.06 19.66 -11.25
CA LEU A 81 -4.57 18.32 -10.94
C LEU A 81 -5.61 17.23 -11.22
N SER A 82 -5.28 16.31 -12.13
CA SER A 82 -6.11 15.13 -12.40
C SER A 82 -5.83 13.99 -11.40
N LEU A 83 -6.76 13.04 -11.26
CA LEU A 83 -6.52 11.82 -10.48
C LEU A 83 -5.32 11.00 -10.99
N SER A 84 -5.20 10.88 -12.32
CA SER A 84 -4.10 10.14 -12.94
C SER A 84 -2.74 10.78 -12.60
N GLU A 85 -2.66 12.11 -12.73
CA GLU A 85 -1.46 12.87 -12.41
C GLU A 85 -1.10 12.76 -10.92
N PHE A 86 -2.06 13.00 -10.03
CA PHE A 86 -1.89 12.84 -8.57
C PHE A 86 -1.28 11.47 -8.21
N LEU A 87 -1.90 10.37 -8.67
CA LEU A 87 -1.42 9.01 -8.35
C LEU A 87 -0.02 8.74 -8.93
N SER A 88 0.24 9.21 -10.15
CA SER A 88 1.55 9.04 -10.79
C SER A 88 2.66 9.81 -10.04
N THR A 89 2.36 11.02 -9.58
CA THR A 89 3.29 11.87 -8.80
C THR A 89 3.56 11.25 -7.43
N VAL A 90 2.54 10.78 -6.72
CA VAL A 90 2.72 10.10 -5.42
C VAL A 90 3.52 8.81 -5.59
N LYS A 91 3.23 8.00 -6.61
CA LYS A 91 4.00 6.78 -6.93
C LYS A 91 5.47 7.10 -7.21
N GLN A 92 5.74 8.11 -8.02
CA GLN A 92 7.10 8.54 -8.31
C GLN A 92 7.84 8.98 -7.03
N HIS A 93 7.19 9.77 -6.18
CA HIS A 93 7.75 10.16 -4.89
C HIS A 93 8.08 8.93 -4.03
N ASN A 94 7.13 8.00 -3.88
CA ASN A 94 7.28 6.81 -3.05
C ASN A 94 8.37 5.83 -3.57
N ASN A 95 8.65 5.84 -4.86
CA ASN A 95 9.73 5.04 -5.46
C ASN A 95 11.13 5.64 -5.20
N LEU A 96 11.22 6.95 -4.98
CA LEU A 96 12.48 7.68 -4.86
C LEU A 96 12.85 8.02 -3.40
N ASN A 97 11.90 7.92 -2.48
CA ASN A 97 12.07 8.36 -1.10
C ASN A 97 11.79 7.22 -0.11
N SER A 98 12.58 7.14 0.95
CA SER A 98 12.39 6.17 2.04
C SER A 98 11.12 6.45 2.85
N LYS A 99 10.73 7.73 2.97
CA LYS A 99 9.51 8.15 3.66
C LYS A 99 8.33 8.17 2.68
N GLN A 100 7.71 7.01 2.52
CA GLN A 100 6.55 6.85 1.65
C GLN A 100 5.30 7.52 2.23
N LYS A 101 4.40 7.92 1.34
CA LYS A 101 3.10 8.53 1.64
C LYS A 101 1.99 7.56 1.33
N GLY A 102 1.05 7.39 2.26
CA GLY A 102 -0.22 6.74 1.96
C GLY A 102 -1.22 7.73 1.35
N VAL A 103 -2.28 7.20 0.74
CA VAL A 103 -3.30 7.99 0.03
C VAL A 103 -4.69 7.57 0.51
N LYS A 104 -5.56 8.55 0.76
CA LYS A 104 -7.01 8.36 0.90
C LYS A 104 -7.72 9.17 -0.19
N LEU A 105 -8.47 8.48 -1.03
CA LEU A 105 -9.27 9.07 -2.11
C LEU A 105 -10.70 9.31 -1.61
N ASP A 106 -11.10 10.57 -1.46
CA ASP A 106 -12.43 10.96 -0.98
C ASP A 106 -13.34 11.29 -2.18
N PHE A 107 -14.06 10.29 -2.69
CA PHE A 107 -14.98 10.45 -3.82
C PHE A 107 -16.25 11.18 -3.40
N LYS A 108 -16.54 12.29 -4.09
CA LYS A 108 -17.72 13.12 -3.82
C LYS A 108 -18.96 12.73 -4.61
N SER A 109 -18.86 11.74 -5.50
CA SER A 109 -20.00 11.16 -6.21
C SER A 109 -19.72 9.74 -6.71
N ILE A 110 -20.77 8.98 -7.00
CA ILE A 110 -20.68 7.63 -7.57
C ILE A 110 -20.09 7.70 -8.98
N GLU A 111 -20.47 8.70 -9.77
CA GLU A 111 -19.98 8.89 -11.14
C GLU A 111 -18.47 9.16 -11.17
N ALA A 112 -17.96 9.94 -10.21
CA ALA A 112 -16.52 10.15 -10.05
C ALA A 112 -15.79 8.84 -9.71
N PHE A 113 -16.37 8.02 -8.84
CA PHE A 113 -15.83 6.70 -8.47
C PHE A 113 -15.81 5.74 -9.68
N GLU A 114 -16.92 5.59 -10.39
CA GLU A 114 -17.02 4.72 -11.58
C GLU A 114 -16.01 5.12 -12.66
N LYS A 115 -15.86 6.42 -12.93
CA LYS A 115 -14.86 6.92 -13.90
C LYS A 115 -13.42 6.75 -13.42
N ALA A 116 -13.18 6.70 -12.12
CA ALA A 116 -11.85 6.54 -11.54
C ALA A 116 -11.35 5.09 -11.53
N GLN A 117 -12.23 4.09 -11.54
CA GLN A 117 -11.87 2.66 -11.48
C GLN A 117 -10.71 2.25 -12.42
N PRO A 118 -10.72 2.56 -13.73
CA PRO A 118 -9.61 2.20 -14.62
C PRO A 118 -8.32 2.97 -14.31
N ILE A 119 -8.41 4.16 -13.69
CA ILE A 119 -7.27 5.00 -13.32
C ILE A 119 -6.60 4.49 -12.04
N ILE A 120 -7.39 4.02 -11.07
CA ILE A 120 -6.88 3.48 -9.80
C ILE A 120 -6.39 2.03 -9.93
N ALA A 121 -6.95 1.25 -10.84
CA ALA A 121 -6.65 -0.18 -11.00
C ALA A 121 -5.15 -0.53 -11.08
N PRO A 122 -4.27 0.25 -11.76
CA PRO A 122 -2.83 -0.02 -11.79
C PRO A 122 -2.09 0.25 -10.47
N TYR A 123 -2.71 1.00 -9.56
CA TYR A 123 -2.19 1.35 -8.24
C TYR A 123 -2.79 0.46 -7.14
N SER A 124 -3.97 -0.11 -7.41
CA SER A 124 -4.55 -1.17 -6.61
C SER A 124 -3.68 -2.42 -6.76
N LYS A 125 -3.20 -2.96 -5.63
CA LYS A 125 -2.64 -4.31 -5.65
C LYS A 125 -3.78 -5.29 -5.91
N PRO A 126 -3.58 -6.35 -6.72
CA PRO A 126 -4.59 -7.40 -6.83
C PRO A 126 -4.79 -8.03 -5.45
N GLU A 127 -5.95 -7.76 -4.88
CA GLU A 127 -6.42 -8.35 -3.64
C GLU A 127 -7.23 -9.59 -3.99
N VAL A 128 -6.83 -10.73 -3.42
CA VAL A 128 -7.60 -11.96 -3.54
C VAL A 128 -8.18 -12.26 -2.18
N ARG A 129 -9.51 -12.40 -2.10
CA ARG A 129 -10.18 -12.83 -0.88
C ARG A 129 -9.57 -14.14 -0.40
N ALA A 130 -9.27 -14.23 0.89
CA ALA A 130 -8.57 -15.36 1.51
C ALA A 130 -9.18 -16.72 1.17
N GLY A 131 -10.51 -16.84 1.18
CA GLY A 131 -11.21 -18.07 0.80
C GLY A 131 -11.07 -18.44 -0.69
N ILE A 132 -10.90 -17.47 -1.58
CA ILE A 132 -10.60 -17.71 -3.01
C ILE A 132 -9.12 -18.08 -3.15
N ALA A 133 -8.24 -17.36 -2.46
CA ALA A 133 -6.81 -17.61 -2.46
C ALA A 133 -6.49 -19.03 -2.00
N SER A 134 -7.08 -19.46 -0.89
CA SER A 134 -6.90 -20.80 -0.34
C SER A 134 -7.37 -21.92 -1.28
N ASN A 135 -8.39 -21.67 -2.11
CA ASN A 135 -9.00 -22.71 -2.95
C ASN A 135 -8.53 -22.71 -4.40
N SER A 136 -7.78 -21.69 -4.84
CA SER A 136 -7.36 -21.52 -6.24
C SER A 136 -5.85 -21.41 -6.42
N GLN A 137 -5.07 -22.14 -5.59
CA GLN A 137 -3.60 -22.06 -5.60
C GLN A 137 -2.97 -22.22 -7.00
N PRO A 138 -3.33 -23.21 -7.85
CA PRO A 138 -2.65 -23.39 -9.14
C PRO A 138 -2.81 -22.18 -10.05
N VAL A 139 -4.03 -21.63 -10.13
CA VAL A 139 -4.35 -20.47 -10.97
C VAL A 139 -3.62 -19.21 -10.50
N LEU A 140 -3.52 -19.00 -9.19
CA LEU A 140 -2.81 -17.85 -8.63
C LEU A 140 -1.30 -17.97 -8.78
N LEU A 141 -0.74 -19.17 -8.63
CA LEU A 141 0.68 -19.43 -8.86
C LEU A 141 1.06 -19.25 -10.32
N ASP A 142 0.22 -19.68 -11.26
CA ASP A 142 0.43 -19.48 -12.68
C ASP A 142 0.37 -17.99 -13.04
N LEU A 143 -0.63 -17.25 -12.53
CA LEU A 143 -0.71 -15.80 -12.72
C LEU A 143 0.51 -15.05 -12.16
N LEU A 144 0.95 -15.39 -10.96
CA LEU A 144 2.13 -14.79 -10.33
C LEU A 144 3.43 -15.14 -11.08
N ARG A 145 3.51 -16.33 -11.68
CA ARG A 145 4.63 -16.74 -12.52
C ARG A 145 4.64 -16.01 -13.86
N GLU A 146 3.50 -15.91 -14.52
CA GLU A 146 3.34 -15.18 -15.79
C GLU A 146 3.57 -13.67 -15.64
N THR A 147 3.32 -13.13 -14.44
CA THR A 147 3.55 -11.73 -14.09
C THR A 147 4.84 -11.49 -13.29
N ALA A 148 5.73 -12.49 -13.19
CA ALA A 148 6.95 -12.39 -12.37
C ALA A 148 7.87 -11.23 -12.79
N TYR A 149 7.84 -10.82 -14.07
CA TYR A 149 8.59 -9.67 -14.58
C TYR A 149 8.16 -8.32 -13.99
N LEU A 150 7.02 -8.25 -13.31
CA LEU A 150 6.47 -7.04 -12.71
C LEU A 150 6.85 -6.83 -11.24
N ASN A 151 7.61 -7.76 -10.63
CA ASN A 151 7.86 -7.77 -9.18
C ASN A 151 6.56 -7.66 -8.35
N SER A 152 5.50 -8.31 -8.83
CA SER A 152 4.17 -8.25 -8.21
C SER A 152 4.18 -8.82 -6.79
N SER A 153 3.40 -8.19 -5.90
CA SER A 153 3.08 -8.70 -4.56
C SER A 153 1.62 -9.17 -4.53
N MET A 154 1.32 -10.16 -3.70
CA MET A 154 -0.03 -10.70 -3.50
C MET A 154 -0.60 -10.10 -2.21
N THR A 155 -1.82 -9.57 -2.24
CA THR A 155 -2.51 -9.13 -1.02
C THR A 155 -3.69 -10.06 -0.75
N VAL A 156 -3.74 -10.65 0.43
CA VAL A 156 -4.82 -11.56 0.85
C VAL A 156 -5.61 -10.93 1.98
N TRP A 157 -6.92 -10.79 1.80
CA TRP A 157 -7.82 -10.19 2.78
C TRP A 157 -9.01 -11.08 3.17
N SER A 158 -9.49 -10.95 4.41
CA SER A 158 -10.66 -11.66 4.94
C SER A 158 -11.43 -10.77 5.93
N SER A 159 -12.76 -10.89 5.96
CA SER A 159 -13.59 -10.32 7.04
C SER A 159 -13.75 -11.30 8.21
N GLU A 160 -14.18 -10.80 9.37
CA GLU A 160 -14.69 -11.63 10.46
C GLU A 160 -15.86 -12.49 9.97
N GLY A 161 -15.79 -13.81 10.22
CA GLY A 161 -16.83 -14.77 9.82
C GLY A 161 -16.67 -15.38 8.42
N ASP A 162 -15.69 -14.94 7.61
CA ASP A 162 -15.38 -15.60 6.35
C ASP A 162 -14.81 -17.02 6.59
N PHE A 163 -15.30 -18.00 5.82
CA PHE A 163 -14.72 -19.35 5.85
C PHE A 163 -13.40 -19.37 5.06
N VAL A 164 -12.33 -19.76 5.74
CA VAL A 164 -10.97 -19.84 5.16
C VAL A 164 -10.33 -21.18 5.51
N GLU A 165 -9.87 -21.90 4.48
CA GLU A 165 -9.10 -23.14 4.62
C GLU A 165 -7.66 -22.81 5.03
N VAL A 166 -7.39 -22.83 6.34
CA VAL A 166 -6.15 -22.31 6.96
C VAL A 166 -4.89 -22.98 6.38
N ASP A 167 -4.86 -24.30 6.28
CA ASP A 167 -3.69 -25.03 5.78
C ASP A 167 -3.37 -24.67 4.32
N ARG A 168 -4.41 -24.44 3.51
CA ARG A 168 -4.25 -24.06 2.11
C ARG A 168 -3.82 -22.60 1.97
N LEU A 169 -4.37 -21.69 2.76
CA LEU A 169 -3.91 -20.31 2.77
C LEU A 169 -2.44 -20.23 3.23
N ARG A 170 -2.08 -20.96 4.29
CA ARG A 170 -0.70 -21.07 4.77
C ARG A 170 0.24 -21.60 3.69
N ALA A 171 -0.13 -22.68 3.01
CA ALA A 171 0.68 -23.25 1.93
C ALA A 171 0.87 -22.25 0.78
N LEU A 172 -0.17 -21.50 0.40
CA LEU A 172 -0.07 -20.46 -0.63
C LEU A 172 0.91 -19.35 -0.22
N LEU A 173 0.76 -18.79 1.00
CA LEU A 173 1.62 -17.72 1.51
C LEU A 173 3.10 -18.14 1.55
N LEU A 174 3.37 -19.38 1.98
CA LEU A 174 4.74 -19.93 1.99
C LEU A 174 5.28 -20.22 0.59
N THR A 175 4.42 -20.56 -0.36
CA THR A 175 4.83 -20.83 -1.76
C THR A 175 5.12 -19.54 -2.52
N VAL A 176 4.34 -18.48 -2.26
CA VAL A 176 4.53 -17.15 -2.88
C VAL A 176 5.71 -16.39 -2.25
N GLY A 177 5.96 -16.63 -0.96
CA GLY A 177 6.95 -15.90 -0.16
C GLY A 177 6.28 -14.86 0.72
N LEU A 178 6.65 -14.84 2.00
CA LEU A 178 6.10 -13.88 2.98
C LEU A 178 6.56 -12.45 2.67
N GLU A 179 7.74 -12.31 2.10
CA GLU A 179 8.32 -11.04 1.65
C GLU A 179 7.57 -10.41 0.46
N ARG A 180 6.66 -11.16 -0.17
CA ARG A 180 5.83 -10.72 -1.30
C ARG A 180 4.33 -10.83 -1.03
N SER A 181 3.94 -11.15 0.19
CA SER A 181 2.55 -11.38 0.58
C SER A 181 2.10 -10.40 1.67
N TYR A 182 1.17 -9.52 1.33
CA TYR A 182 0.45 -8.69 2.31
C TYR A 182 -0.75 -9.46 2.83
N LEU A 183 -0.95 -9.48 4.14
CA LEU A 183 -2.03 -10.21 4.80
C LEU A 183 -2.85 -9.25 5.67
N ASP A 184 -4.12 -9.08 5.33
CA ASP A 184 -5.08 -8.26 6.08
C ASP A 184 -6.28 -9.14 6.49
N VAL A 185 -6.14 -9.86 7.59
CA VAL A 185 -7.13 -10.84 8.06
C VAL A 185 -7.39 -10.67 9.56
N PRO A 186 -8.54 -11.13 10.09
CA PRO A 186 -8.83 -11.08 11.52
C PRO A 186 -7.75 -11.77 12.35
N LYS A 187 -7.53 -11.29 13.58
CA LYS A 187 -6.44 -11.77 14.44
C LYS A 187 -6.50 -13.28 14.69
N ASP A 188 -7.70 -13.83 14.88
CA ASP A 188 -7.89 -15.26 15.10
C ASP A 188 -7.43 -16.09 13.89
N LEU A 189 -7.73 -15.62 12.67
CA LEU A 189 -7.27 -16.27 11.43
C LEU A 189 -5.74 -16.12 11.28
N ALA A 190 -5.18 -14.95 11.59
CA ALA A 190 -3.73 -14.71 11.56
C ALA A 190 -2.99 -15.65 12.52
N ASP A 191 -3.47 -15.79 13.75
CA ASP A 191 -2.87 -16.65 14.78
C ASP A 191 -2.89 -18.14 14.35
N ARG A 192 -3.96 -18.58 13.69
CA ARG A 192 -4.14 -19.96 13.19
C ARG A 192 -3.25 -20.31 12.01
N LEU A 193 -2.75 -19.33 11.25
CA LEU A 193 -1.89 -19.59 10.09
C LEU A 193 -0.50 -20.13 10.47
N HIS A 194 -0.06 -19.95 11.73
CA HIS A 194 1.23 -20.44 12.22
C HIS A 194 2.38 -20.17 11.23
N LEU A 195 2.45 -18.93 10.74
CA LEU A 195 3.49 -18.49 9.81
C LEU A 195 4.83 -18.41 10.54
N PRO A 196 5.94 -18.78 9.88
CA PRO A 196 7.25 -18.60 10.48
C PRO A 196 7.51 -17.11 10.76
N PRO A 197 8.26 -16.78 11.83
CA PRO A 197 8.71 -15.42 12.05
C PRO A 197 9.50 -14.95 10.83
N ALA A 198 9.42 -13.66 10.50
CA ALA A 198 10.12 -13.09 9.35
C ALA A 198 11.60 -13.52 9.37
N ALA A 199 12.05 -14.19 8.31
CA ALA A 199 13.42 -14.67 8.23
C ALA A 199 14.36 -13.46 8.20
N ASN A 200 15.29 -13.39 9.17
CA ASN A 200 16.42 -12.47 9.13
C ASN A 200 17.29 -12.82 7.92
N VAL A 201 17.04 -12.20 6.77
CA VAL A 201 17.97 -12.21 5.65
C VAL A 201 19.17 -11.38 6.09
N LYS A 202 20.20 -12.06 6.59
CA LYS A 202 21.52 -11.46 6.76
C LYS A 202 22.02 -11.07 5.37
N ASN A 203 22.38 -9.79 5.22
CA ASN A 203 23.10 -9.26 4.05
C ASN A 203 24.31 -10.12 3.71
#